data_AF-A0A6M0L2X3-F1
#
_entry.id   AF-A0A6M0L2X3-F1
#
_cell.length_a   1.000
_cell.length_b   1.000
_cell.length_c   1.000
_cell.angle_alpha   90.00
_cell.angle_beta   90.00
_cell.angle_gamma   90.00
#
_symmetry.space_group_name_H-M   'P 1'
#
loop_
_entity.id
_entity.type
_entity.pdbx_description
1 polymer ?
#
loop_
_entity_poly.entity_id
_entity_poly.type
_entity_poly.pdbx_seq_one_letter_code
_entity_poly.pdbx_strand_id
1 'polypeptide(L)'
;MVTIDEALDIIYATVTQKSRHIIPIEESIGSISAKSYNASFDLPRFDNSAMDGYAVKLADAGKEVSVREITYAGDAPPESFLEGEAVKIMTGAPTPNGCEAIVPIEDVEKTTNGIILPLNIKENAMIRWKGEDIKSGKTFMDSNEKITAYSLALLSSQGITHIEVYRKPKVVIFSTGEELKAHYERIEAHQLYNSNAPMFYARAKELGCDVSYISSSGDTIEELKSSIKEAMDADLILTSG
;
A
#
# COMPACT_ATOMS: atom_id res chain seq x y z
N MET A 1 -16.15 16.72 -37.92
CA MET A 1 -14.86 16.30 -37.34
C MET A 1 -14.75 17.07 -36.04
N VAL A 2 -14.62 16.38 -34.90
CA VAL A 2 -14.47 17.01 -33.59
C VAL A 2 -12.99 17.22 -33.29
N THR A 3 -12.68 18.18 -32.42
CA THR A 3 -11.33 18.36 -31.88
C THR A 3 -10.98 17.24 -30.88
N ILE A 4 -9.71 17.14 -30.50
CA ILE A 4 -9.26 16.18 -29.49
C ILE A 4 -9.94 16.46 -28.15
N ASP A 5 -10.01 17.74 -27.74
CA ASP A 5 -10.61 18.14 -26.46
C ASP A 5 -12.10 17.82 -26.43
N GLU A 6 -12.83 18.11 -27.52
CA GLU A 6 -14.25 17.74 -27.66
C GLU A 6 -14.46 16.22 -27.58
N ALA A 7 -13.57 15.42 -28.17
CA ALA A 7 -13.65 13.96 -28.10
C ALA A 7 -13.39 13.45 -26.67
N LEU A 8 -12.42 14.03 -25.96
CA LEU A 8 -12.13 13.69 -24.56
C LEU A 8 -13.31 14.06 -23.65
N ASP A 9 -13.92 15.22 -23.84
CA ASP A 9 -15.10 15.65 -23.08
C ASP A 9 -16.28 14.66 -23.25
N ILE A 10 -16.52 14.17 -24.47
CA ILE A 10 -17.54 13.14 -24.73
C ILE A 10 -17.21 11.85 -23.97
N ILE A 11 -15.94 11.43 -23.95
CA ILE A 11 -15.51 10.23 -23.20
C ILE A 11 -15.74 10.43 -21.70
N TYR A 12 -15.27 11.54 -21.13
CA TYR A 12 -15.42 11.80 -19.70
C TYR A 12 -16.87 11.95 -19.26
N ALA A 13 -17.75 12.48 -20.12
CA ALA A 13 -19.17 12.60 -19.84
C ALA A 13 -19.93 11.26 -19.90
N THR A 14 -19.41 10.25 -20.60
CA THR A 14 -20.07 8.96 -20.82
C THR A 14 -19.54 7.84 -19.93
N VAL A 15 -18.32 7.96 -19.42
CA VAL A 15 -17.72 6.97 -18.51
C VAL A 15 -18.38 7.03 -17.14
N THR A 16 -18.91 5.90 -16.70
CA THR A 16 -19.46 5.74 -15.35
C THR A 16 -18.48 5.04 -14.42
N GLN A 17 -18.53 5.42 -13.15
CA GLN A 17 -17.81 4.73 -12.09
C GLN A 17 -18.25 3.27 -12.02
N LYS A 18 -17.29 2.37 -11.88
CA LYS A 18 -17.56 0.94 -11.83
C LYS A 18 -18.18 0.53 -10.49
N SER A 19 -18.83 -0.63 -10.47
CA SER A 19 -19.35 -1.20 -9.23
C SER A 19 -18.21 -1.53 -8.26
N ARG A 20 -18.57 -1.58 -6.97
CA ARG A 20 -17.67 -1.80 -5.86
C ARG A 20 -17.82 -3.22 -5.34
N HIS A 21 -16.75 -3.78 -4.83
CA HIS A 21 -16.78 -5.08 -4.18
C HIS A 21 -15.73 -5.13 -3.07
N ILE A 22 -15.97 -6.02 -2.10
CA ILE A 22 -15.11 -6.20 -0.95
C ILE A 22 -14.21 -7.40 -1.23
N ILE A 23 -12.90 -7.20 -1.07
CA ILE A 23 -11.89 -8.24 -1.24
C ILE A 23 -10.92 -8.26 -0.04
N PRO A 24 -10.25 -9.40 0.23
CA PRO A 24 -9.13 -9.44 1.17
C PRO A 24 -8.04 -8.44 0.77
N ILE A 25 -7.33 -7.87 1.75
CA ILE A 25 -6.26 -6.91 1.45
C ILE A 25 -5.17 -7.53 0.58
N GLU A 26 -4.86 -8.80 0.76
CA GLU A 26 -3.81 -9.55 0.05
C GLU A 26 -4.07 -9.63 -1.46
N GLU A 27 -5.34 -9.61 -1.88
CA GLU A 27 -5.76 -9.64 -3.28
C GLU A 27 -5.89 -8.25 -3.92
N SER A 28 -5.70 -7.20 -3.12
CA SER A 28 -6.07 -5.85 -3.51
C SER A 28 -4.97 -5.05 -4.22
N ILE A 29 -3.75 -5.59 -4.28
CA ILE A 29 -2.61 -4.91 -4.90
C ILE A 29 -2.91 -4.48 -6.34
N GLY A 30 -2.66 -3.21 -6.65
CA GLY A 30 -2.94 -2.62 -7.96
C GLY A 30 -4.40 -2.28 -8.24
N SER A 31 -5.34 -2.68 -7.38
CA SER A 31 -6.74 -2.24 -7.45
C SER A 31 -6.87 -0.78 -7.02
N ILE A 32 -8.01 -0.17 -7.33
CA ILE A 32 -8.31 1.22 -6.95
C ILE A 32 -9.28 1.22 -5.77
N SER A 33 -8.91 1.88 -4.68
CA SER A 33 -9.75 1.99 -3.48
C SER A 33 -11.05 2.73 -3.80
N ALA A 34 -12.19 2.20 -3.34
CA ALA A 34 -13.48 2.83 -3.54
C ALA A 34 -13.91 3.74 -2.39
N LYS A 35 -13.16 3.75 -1.28
CA LYS A 35 -13.43 4.58 -0.10
C LYS A 35 -12.14 5.04 0.56
N SER A 36 -12.19 6.15 1.28
CA SER A 36 -11.08 6.58 2.13
C SER A 36 -11.05 5.75 3.43
N TYR A 37 -9.87 5.61 4.01
CA TYR A 37 -9.64 4.89 5.25
C TYR A 37 -8.96 5.78 6.27
N ASN A 38 -9.53 5.79 7.47
CA ASN A 38 -9.05 6.54 8.61
C ASN A 38 -8.42 5.60 9.63
N ALA A 39 -7.40 6.06 10.33
CA ALA A 39 -6.75 5.29 11.37
C ALA A 39 -7.72 5.07 12.54
N SER A 40 -7.92 3.81 12.92
CA SER A 40 -8.76 3.44 14.07
C SER A 40 -8.04 3.72 15.39
N PHE A 41 -6.71 3.61 15.39
CA PHE A 41 -5.87 3.90 16.54
C PHE A 41 -4.56 4.56 16.09
N ASP A 42 -3.89 5.19 17.04
CA ASP A 42 -2.59 5.81 16.83
C ASP A 42 -1.54 4.80 16.39
N LEU A 43 -0.63 5.22 15.50
CA LEU A 43 0.57 4.50 15.12
C LEU A 43 1.79 5.36 15.47
N PRO A 44 2.70 4.88 16.33
CA PRO A 44 2.54 3.72 17.22
C PRO A 44 1.41 3.91 18.24
N ARG A 45 0.92 2.80 18.84
CA ARG A 45 -0.24 2.81 19.76
C ARG A 45 0.08 3.37 21.16
N PHE A 46 1.35 3.38 21.51
CA PHE A 46 1.92 3.83 22.78
C PHE A 46 3.34 4.32 22.54
N ASP A 47 3.85 5.10 23.49
CA ASP A 47 5.23 5.56 23.49
C ASP A 47 6.15 4.34 23.60
N ASN A 48 7.13 4.22 22.71
CA ASN A 48 8.00 3.04 22.65
C ASN A 48 9.45 3.39 22.32
N SER A 49 10.33 2.42 22.54
CA SER A 49 11.75 2.58 22.29
C SER A 49 12.12 2.55 20.82
N ALA A 50 12.86 3.55 20.34
CA ALA A 50 13.43 3.57 18.99
C ALA A 50 14.68 2.66 18.84
N MET A 51 15.31 2.28 19.96
CA MET A 51 16.55 1.47 19.99
C MET A 51 16.57 0.49 21.16
N ASP A 52 17.51 -0.44 21.15
CA ASP A 52 17.80 -1.27 22.32
C ASP A 52 18.64 -0.46 23.32
N GLY A 53 18.25 -0.43 24.59
CA GLY A 53 18.92 0.44 25.55
C GLY A 53 18.29 0.45 26.93
N TYR A 54 18.34 1.63 27.55
CA TYR A 54 17.91 1.85 28.92
C TYR A 54 17.00 3.06 29.01
N ALA A 55 15.78 2.86 29.50
CA ALA A 55 14.89 3.95 29.88
C ALA A 55 15.39 4.56 31.20
N VAL A 56 15.60 5.88 31.19
CA VAL A 56 16.29 6.61 32.27
C VAL A 56 15.57 7.91 32.63
N LYS A 57 15.96 8.46 33.78
CA LYS A 57 15.66 9.84 34.18
C LYS A 57 16.87 10.73 33.89
N LEU A 58 16.62 11.97 33.47
CA LEU A 58 17.66 12.95 33.17
C LEU A 58 18.47 13.33 34.41
N ALA A 59 17.84 13.26 35.59
CA ALA A 59 18.51 13.52 36.86
C ALA A 59 19.71 12.57 37.12
N ASP A 60 19.77 11.42 36.44
CA ASP A 60 20.81 10.41 36.61
C ASP A 60 21.93 10.47 35.56
N ALA A 61 21.92 11.50 34.71
CA ALA A 61 22.99 11.71 33.74
C ALA A 61 24.38 11.75 34.43
N GLY A 62 25.33 10.99 33.88
CA GLY A 62 26.69 10.85 34.43
C GLY A 62 26.81 10.01 35.71
N LYS A 63 25.73 9.41 36.23
CA LYS A 63 25.75 8.59 37.44
C LYS A 63 25.77 7.09 37.11
N GLU A 64 26.20 6.30 38.09
CA GLU A 64 25.96 4.86 38.11
C GLU A 64 24.55 4.59 38.64
N VAL A 65 23.77 3.80 37.90
CA VAL A 65 22.38 3.45 38.24
C VAL A 65 22.19 1.94 38.22
N SER A 66 21.26 1.45 39.05
CA SER A 66 20.87 0.04 39.08
C SER A 66 19.92 -0.29 37.92
N VAL A 67 20.03 -1.50 37.36
CA VAL A 67 19.19 -1.92 36.22
C VAL A 67 18.09 -2.86 36.71
N ARG A 68 16.83 -2.48 36.47
CA ARG A 68 15.64 -3.32 36.72
C ARG A 68 15.38 -4.32 35.59
N GLU A 69 14.39 -5.20 35.80
CA GLU A 69 13.97 -6.24 34.85
C GLU A 69 13.72 -5.71 33.43
N ILE A 70 13.89 -6.60 32.46
CA ILE A 70 13.85 -6.31 31.03
C ILE A 70 12.41 -6.15 30.57
N THR A 71 12.11 -5.08 29.84
CA THR A 71 10.84 -4.92 29.12
C THR A 71 11.00 -5.34 27.66
N TYR A 72 10.21 -6.32 27.20
CA TYR A 72 10.23 -6.81 25.82
C TYR A 72 9.07 -6.23 24.99
N ALA A 73 9.20 -6.30 23.66
CA ALA A 73 8.13 -5.95 22.75
C ALA A 73 6.94 -6.92 22.90
N GLY A 74 5.76 -6.39 23.21
CA GLY A 74 4.55 -7.16 23.47
C GLY A 74 4.16 -7.28 24.94
N ASP A 75 5.03 -6.88 25.87
CA ASP A 75 4.72 -6.81 27.29
C ASP A 75 3.79 -5.62 27.61
N ALA A 76 3.11 -5.69 28.76
CA ALA A 76 2.39 -4.52 29.28
C ALA A 76 3.38 -3.40 29.64
N PRO A 77 2.98 -2.12 29.58
CA PRO A 77 3.83 -1.01 29.99
C PRO A 77 4.33 -1.23 31.42
N PRO A 78 5.64 -1.10 31.68
CA PRO A 78 6.18 -1.35 33.01
C PRO A 78 5.67 -0.31 34.00
N GLU A 79 5.64 -0.68 35.28
CA GLU A 79 5.44 0.28 36.37
C GLU A 79 6.53 1.36 36.35
N SER A 80 6.23 2.50 36.96
CA SER A 80 7.21 3.60 37.08
C SER A 80 8.48 3.16 37.82
N PHE A 81 9.59 3.80 37.50
CA PHE A 81 10.88 3.60 38.14
C PHE A 81 11.37 4.89 38.82
N LEU A 82 12.27 4.75 39.79
CA LEU A 82 12.78 5.84 40.62
C LEU A 82 14.08 6.42 40.05
N GLU A 83 14.51 7.56 40.58
CA GLU A 83 15.88 8.06 40.36
C GLU A 83 16.90 7.06 40.93
N GLY A 84 18.06 6.94 40.27
CA GLY A 84 19.07 5.92 40.56
C GLY A 84 18.76 4.54 39.96
N GLU A 85 17.71 4.43 39.16
CA GLU A 85 17.30 3.21 38.47
C GLU A 85 17.17 3.44 36.96
N ALA A 86 17.45 2.39 36.20
CA ALA A 86 17.20 2.31 34.77
C ALA A 86 16.44 1.02 34.44
N VAL A 87 15.57 1.07 33.43
CA VAL A 87 14.86 -0.12 32.93
C VAL A 87 15.47 -0.53 31.60
N LYS A 88 15.99 -1.76 31.52
CA LYS A 88 16.48 -2.28 30.25
C LYS A 88 15.30 -2.49 29.30
N ILE A 89 15.36 -1.88 28.13
CA ILE A 89 14.26 -1.83 27.17
C ILE A 89 14.75 -2.22 25.77
N MET A 90 13.95 -2.99 25.05
CA MET A 90 14.24 -3.38 23.66
C MET A 90 13.47 -2.49 22.68
N THR A 91 13.92 -2.44 21.43
CA THR A 91 13.28 -1.70 20.34
C THR A 91 11.81 -2.10 20.20
N GLY A 92 10.93 -1.10 20.13
CA GLY A 92 9.48 -1.29 20.03
C GLY A 92 8.77 -1.64 21.34
N ALA A 93 9.49 -1.87 22.44
CA ALA A 93 8.87 -2.09 23.74
C ALA A 93 8.26 -0.79 24.30
N PRO A 94 7.12 -0.85 25.03
CA PRO A 94 6.50 0.33 25.61
C PRO A 94 7.43 1.01 26.63
N THR A 95 7.50 2.34 26.61
CA THR A 95 8.28 3.07 27.62
C THR A 95 7.59 3.02 28.99
N PRO A 96 8.35 2.82 30.08
CA PRO A 96 7.80 2.89 31.44
C PRO A 96 7.31 4.30 31.78
N ASN A 97 6.34 4.38 32.70
CA ASN A 97 5.84 5.67 33.17
C ASN A 97 6.96 6.50 33.82
N GLY A 98 7.10 7.76 33.39
CA GLY A 98 8.14 8.66 33.88
C GLY A 98 9.53 8.42 33.26
N CYS A 99 9.60 7.68 32.16
CA CYS A 99 10.75 7.67 31.24
C CYS A 99 10.92 9.07 30.63
N GLU A 100 12.14 9.60 30.66
CA GLU A 100 12.45 10.93 30.11
C GLU A 100 13.40 10.83 28.89
N ALA A 101 14.13 9.73 28.77
CA ALA A 101 14.97 9.42 27.61
C ALA A 101 15.29 7.92 27.56
N ILE A 102 15.70 7.45 26.39
CA ILE A 102 16.31 6.13 26.21
C ILE A 102 17.76 6.32 25.77
N VAL A 103 18.68 5.72 26.52
CA VAL A 103 20.11 5.69 26.19
C VAL A 103 20.43 4.35 25.51
N PRO A 104 21.00 4.35 24.29
CA PRO A 104 21.40 3.13 23.59
C PRO A 104 22.34 2.26 24.43
N ILE A 105 22.30 0.94 24.23
CA ILE A 105 23.15 0.01 24.98
C ILE A 105 24.65 0.24 24.70
N GLU A 106 24.98 0.81 23.55
CA GLU A 106 26.34 1.16 23.14
C GLU A 106 26.90 2.38 23.89
N ASP A 107 26.01 3.24 24.41
CA ASP A 107 26.37 4.51 25.04
C ASP A 107 26.51 4.42 26.57
N VAL A 108 26.42 3.21 27.13
CA VAL A 108 26.56 2.97 28.58
C VAL A 108 27.76 2.08 28.89
N GLU A 109 28.38 2.32 30.05
CA GLU A 109 29.42 1.44 30.58
C GLU A 109 28.81 0.47 31.61
N LYS A 110 29.02 -0.83 31.44
CA LYS A 110 28.51 -1.84 32.39
C LYS A 110 29.41 -1.92 33.60
N THR A 111 28.80 -1.94 34.79
CA THR A 111 29.51 -2.14 36.06
C THR A 111 29.08 -3.45 36.70
N THR A 112 29.64 -3.77 37.87
CA THR A 112 29.23 -4.93 38.66
C THR A 112 27.81 -4.80 39.21
N ASN A 113 27.34 -3.57 39.45
CA ASN A 113 26.08 -3.29 40.14
C ASN A 113 25.01 -2.64 39.24
N GLY A 114 25.34 -2.34 37.98
CA GLY A 114 24.42 -1.69 37.06
C GLY A 114 25.13 -1.14 35.82
N ILE A 115 24.87 0.13 35.51
CA ILE A 115 25.44 0.85 34.37
C ILE A 115 25.80 2.29 34.74
N ILE A 116 26.82 2.83 34.08
CA ILE A 116 27.14 4.27 34.11
C ILE A 116 26.51 4.91 32.88
N LEU A 117 25.70 5.94 33.12
CA LEU A 117 25.04 6.71 32.08
C LEU A 117 25.94 7.84 31.54
N PRO A 118 25.78 8.25 30.28
CA PRO A 118 26.52 9.38 29.73
C PRO A 118 26.15 10.69 30.46
N LEU A 119 27.10 11.62 30.51
CA LEU A 119 26.92 12.95 31.14
C LEU A 119 25.85 13.79 30.45
N ASN A 120 25.72 13.65 29.12
CA ASN A 120 24.80 14.43 28.31
C ASN A 120 23.70 13.53 27.78
N ILE A 121 22.54 13.54 28.42
CA ILE A 121 21.34 12.84 27.97
C ILE A 121 20.36 13.89 27.46
N LYS A 122 19.93 13.75 26.21
CA LYS A 122 18.92 14.64 25.63
C LYS A 122 17.53 14.16 26.05
N GLU A 123 16.72 15.07 26.55
CA GLU A 123 15.30 14.83 26.83
C GLU A 123 14.59 14.28 25.58
N ASN A 124 13.74 13.28 25.79
CA ASN A 124 12.96 12.59 24.76
C ASN A 124 13.81 11.85 23.71
N ALA A 125 15.10 11.63 23.95
CA ALA A 125 15.96 10.88 23.04
C ALA A 125 15.48 9.44 22.88
N MET A 126 15.44 8.99 21.63
CA MET A 126 15.09 7.62 21.23
C MET A 126 13.71 7.14 21.72
N ILE A 127 12.79 8.07 22.04
CA ILE A 127 11.38 7.77 22.30
C ILE A 127 10.58 8.03 21.02
N ARG A 128 9.86 7.00 20.58
CA ARG A 128 8.83 7.11 19.53
C ARG A 128 7.50 7.40 20.19
N TRP A 129 6.91 8.55 19.90
CA TRP A 129 5.68 8.99 20.56
C TRP A 129 4.44 8.32 19.95
N LYS A 130 3.46 8.04 20.81
CA LYS A 130 2.15 7.58 20.41
C LYS A 130 1.57 8.51 19.33
N GLY A 131 1.22 7.92 18.20
CA GLY A 131 0.60 8.62 17.08
C GLY A 131 1.54 9.58 16.33
N GLU A 132 2.86 9.45 16.50
CA GLU A 132 3.83 10.25 15.74
C GLU A 132 3.76 9.95 14.23
N ASP A 133 3.49 8.69 13.83
CA ASP A 133 3.35 8.32 12.43
C ASP A 133 1.95 8.72 11.92
N ILE A 134 0.92 8.21 12.61
CA ILE A 134 -0.49 8.45 12.26
C ILE A 134 -1.32 8.58 13.52
N LYS A 135 -2.06 9.67 13.65
CA LYS A 135 -3.03 9.85 14.72
C LYS A 135 -4.35 9.19 14.39
N SER A 136 -5.01 8.63 15.39
CA SER A 136 -6.39 8.12 15.28
C SER A 136 -7.30 9.19 14.66
N GLY A 137 -8.19 8.75 13.76
CA GLY A 137 -9.10 9.60 13.00
C GLY A 137 -8.50 10.23 11.74
N LYS A 138 -7.17 10.26 11.57
CA LYS A 138 -6.52 10.80 10.37
C LYS A 138 -6.73 9.85 9.18
N THR A 139 -7.07 10.41 8.03
CA THR A 139 -7.10 9.68 6.75
C THR A 139 -5.68 9.31 6.33
N PHE A 140 -5.44 8.03 6.07
CA PHE A 140 -4.13 7.52 5.64
C PHE A 140 -4.16 6.92 4.23
N MET A 141 -5.35 6.70 3.66
CA MET A 141 -5.53 6.29 2.28
C MET A 141 -6.82 6.90 1.76
N ASP A 142 -6.76 7.57 0.61
CA ASP A 142 -7.91 8.22 0.01
C ASP A 142 -8.68 7.28 -0.92
N SER A 143 -9.95 7.60 -1.15
CA SER A 143 -10.71 7.00 -2.23
C SER A 143 -10.08 7.33 -3.59
N ASN A 144 -10.19 6.41 -4.54
CA ASN A 144 -9.64 6.50 -5.89
C ASN A 144 -8.10 6.42 -5.96
N GLU A 145 -7.43 6.02 -4.88
CA GLU A 145 -6.00 5.73 -4.91
C GLU A 145 -5.72 4.30 -5.35
N LYS A 146 -4.60 4.12 -6.05
CA LYS A 146 -4.08 2.80 -6.39
C LYS A 146 -3.45 2.17 -5.17
N ILE A 147 -3.87 0.96 -4.85
CA ILE A 147 -3.37 0.22 -3.70
C ILE A 147 -1.97 -0.30 -4.02
N THR A 148 -1.03 0.04 -3.15
CA THR A 148 0.38 -0.36 -3.23
C THR A 148 0.76 -1.26 -2.05
N ALA A 149 2.00 -1.77 -2.04
CA ALA A 149 2.53 -2.50 -0.90
C ALA A 149 2.54 -1.64 0.39
N TYR A 150 2.75 -0.33 0.25
CA TYR A 150 2.70 0.61 1.38
C TYR A 150 1.29 0.79 1.92
N SER A 151 0.30 0.92 1.02
CA SER A 151 -1.12 0.96 1.40
C SER A 151 -1.50 -0.32 2.16
N LEU A 152 -1.04 -1.48 1.69
CA LEU A 152 -1.28 -2.77 2.33
C LEU A 152 -0.70 -2.82 3.76
N ALA A 153 0.53 -2.35 3.94
CA ALA A 153 1.17 -2.29 5.25
C ALA A 153 0.37 -1.40 6.23
N LEU A 154 -0.12 -0.25 5.76
CA LEU A 154 -0.95 0.64 6.58
C LEU A 154 -2.29 0.00 6.94
N LEU A 155 -3.00 -0.59 5.97
CA LEU A 155 -4.26 -1.29 6.21
C LEU A 155 -4.08 -2.41 7.25
N SER A 156 -3.04 -3.23 7.09
CA SER A 156 -2.70 -4.32 8.02
C SER A 156 -2.34 -3.78 9.40
N SER A 157 -1.56 -2.70 9.49
CA SER A 157 -1.22 -2.06 10.77
C SER A 157 -2.44 -1.55 11.54
N GLN A 158 -3.53 -1.26 10.82
CA GLN A 158 -4.81 -0.80 11.39
C GLN A 158 -5.80 -1.96 11.65
N GLY A 159 -5.38 -3.22 11.42
CA GLY A 159 -6.22 -4.41 11.61
C GLY A 159 -7.30 -4.59 10.54
N ILE A 160 -7.17 -3.96 9.38
CA ILE A 160 -8.15 -4.05 8.29
C ILE A 160 -7.86 -5.31 7.48
N THR A 161 -8.82 -6.22 7.43
CA THR A 161 -8.69 -7.49 6.69
C THR A 161 -9.28 -7.44 5.29
N HIS A 162 -10.27 -6.58 5.07
CA HIS A 162 -10.98 -6.45 3.80
C HIS A 162 -11.19 -5.00 3.43
N ILE A 163 -11.15 -4.72 2.14
CA ILE A 163 -11.33 -3.38 1.61
C ILE A 163 -12.30 -3.33 0.44
N GLU A 164 -12.92 -2.16 0.27
CA GLU A 164 -13.82 -1.91 -0.84
C GLU A 164 -13.02 -1.32 -2.00
N VAL A 165 -13.03 -2.00 -3.15
CA VAL A 165 -12.34 -1.57 -4.37
C VAL A 165 -13.31 -1.52 -5.54
N TYR A 166 -12.96 -0.77 -6.58
CA TYR A 166 -13.68 -0.84 -7.84
C TYR A 166 -13.40 -2.14 -8.57
N ARG A 167 -14.42 -2.71 -9.23
CA ARG A 167 -14.20 -3.81 -10.18
C ARG A 167 -13.28 -3.35 -11.30
N LYS A 168 -12.41 -4.25 -11.74
CA LYS A 168 -11.57 -4.02 -12.91
C LYS A 168 -12.45 -3.81 -14.15
N PRO A 169 -12.22 -2.75 -14.95
CA PRO A 169 -12.91 -2.60 -16.22
C PRO A 169 -12.64 -3.81 -17.10
N LYS A 170 -13.70 -4.38 -17.69
CA LYS A 170 -13.61 -5.44 -18.69
C LYS A 170 -13.40 -4.80 -20.06
N VAL A 171 -12.26 -5.07 -20.67
CA VAL A 171 -11.90 -4.58 -22.00
C VAL A 171 -11.86 -5.76 -22.94
N VAL A 172 -12.66 -5.70 -24.01
CA VAL A 172 -12.60 -6.68 -25.09
C VAL A 172 -11.98 -6.03 -26.30
N ILE A 173 -10.98 -6.70 -26.86
CA ILE A 173 -10.27 -6.24 -28.06
C ILE A 173 -10.60 -7.17 -29.19
N PHE A 174 -10.90 -6.63 -30.36
CA PHE A 174 -10.92 -7.40 -31.60
C PHE A 174 -10.40 -6.56 -32.76
N SER A 175 -10.05 -7.25 -33.84
CA SER A 175 -9.56 -6.62 -35.07
C SER A 175 -10.40 -7.11 -36.23
N THR A 176 -10.60 -6.23 -37.21
CA THR A 176 -11.24 -6.56 -38.49
C THR A 176 -10.20 -6.40 -39.61
N GLY A 177 -10.41 -7.03 -40.76
CA GLY A 177 -9.47 -7.09 -41.87
C GLY A 177 -9.00 -8.50 -42.19
N GLU A 178 -9.41 -9.00 -43.36
CA GLU A 178 -8.99 -10.29 -43.91
C GLU A 178 -7.47 -10.40 -44.17
N GLU A 179 -6.78 -9.27 -44.32
CA GLU A 179 -5.34 -9.21 -44.51
C GLU A 179 -4.56 -9.52 -43.22
N LEU A 180 -5.19 -9.38 -42.05
CA LEU A 180 -4.52 -9.50 -40.76
C LEU A 180 -4.40 -10.96 -40.31
N LYS A 181 -3.18 -11.36 -39.94
CA LYS A 181 -2.85 -12.66 -39.34
C LYS A 181 -2.17 -12.50 -37.99
N ALA A 182 -2.32 -13.49 -37.13
CA ALA A 182 -1.61 -13.53 -35.87
C ALA A 182 -0.10 -13.66 -36.09
N HIS A 183 0.69 -13.09 -35.17
CA HIS A 183 2.15 -13.03 -35.24
C HIS A 183 2.84 -14.41 -35.28
N TYR A 184 2.14 -15.48 -34.93
CA TYR A 184 2.64 -16.86 -34.97
C TYR A 184 2.21 -17.63 -36.23
N GLU A 185 1.40 -17.03 -37.11
CA GLU A 185 0.99 -17.63 -38.37
C GLU A 185 2.03 -17.36 -39.47
N ARG A 186 1.99 -18.16 -40.54
CA ARG A 186 2.67 -17.82 -41.79
C ARG A 186 1.76 -16.89 -42.60
N ILE A 187 2.32 -15.82 -43.14
CA ILE A 187 1.60 -14.86 -43.97
C ILE A 187 1.94 -15.03 -45.45
N GLU A 188 0.95 -14.80 -46.29
CA GLU A 188 1.14 -14.61 -47.72
C GLU A 188 1.64 -13.19 -48.04
N ALA A 189 2.11 -12.96 -49.27
CA ALA A 189 2.69 -11.67 -49.67
C ALA A 189 1.72 -10.46 -49.56
N HIS A 190 0.40 -10.72 -49.50
CA HIS A 190 -0.64 -9.70 -49.38
C HIS A 190 -1.21 -9.57 -47.96
N GLN A 191 -0.66 -10.31 -46.99
CA GLN A 191 -1.12 -10.34 -45.60
C GLN A 191 -0.14 -9.60 -44.69
N LEU A 192 -0.66 -9.13 -43.56
CA LEU A 192 0.08 -8.37 -42.56
C LEU A 192 -0.09 -9.02 -41.19
N TYR A 193 0.92 -8.87 -40.35
CA TYR A 193 0.81 -9.28 -38.96
C TYR A 193 0.02 -8.24 -38.16
N ASN A 194 -0.95 -8.71 -37.37
CA ASN A 194 -1.69 -7.86 -36.45
C ASN A 194 -0.79 -7.41 -35.29
N SER A 195 -0.36 -6.16 -35.33
CA SER A 195 0.46 -5.51 -34.30
C SER A 195 -0.36 -4.73 -33.28
N ASN A 196 -1.58 -4.30 -33.62
CA ASN A 196 -2.38 -3.41 -32.79
C ASN A 196 -3.09 -4.15 -31.65
N ALA A 197 -3.75 -5.28 -31.94
CA ALA A 197 -4.41 -6.08 -30.92
C ALA A 197 -3.49 -6.49 -29.75
N PRO A 198 -2.29 -7.08 -29.98
CA PRO A 198 -1.40 -7.42 -28.88
C PRO A 198 -0.90 -6.19 -28.11
N MET A 199 -0.71 -5.05 -28.79
CA MET A 199 -0.31 -3.78 -28.15
C MET A 199 -1.40 -3.23 -27.25
N PHE A 200 -2.66 -3.17 -27.71
CA PHE A 200 -3.79 -2.76 -26.87
C PHE A 200 -4.04 -3.74 -25.72
N TYR A 201 -3.87 -5.04 -25.95
CA TYR A 201 -4.02 -6.06 -24.92
C TYR A 201 -3.03 -5.83 -23.78
N ALA A 202 -1.75 -5.66 -24.12
CA ALA A 202 -0.70 -5.36 -23.15
C ALA A 202 -0.99 -4.05 -22.41
N ARG A 203 -1.36 -2.99 -23.13
CA ARG A 203 -1.61 -1.68 -22.52
C ARG A 203 -2.80 -1.70 -21.55
N ALA A 204 -3.88 -2.39 -21.89
CA ALA A 204 -5.03 -2.54 -21.00
C ALA A 204 -4.68 -3.35 -19.74
N LYS A 205 -3.84 -4.39 -19.85
CA LYS A 205 -3.33 -5.14 -18.70
C LYS A 205 -2.46 -4.28 -17.78
N GLU A 206 -1.57 -3.44 -18.33
CA GLU A 206 -0.76 -2.49 -17.55
C GLU A 206 -1.61 -1.50 -16.74
N LEU A 207 -2.76 -1.09 -17.29
CA LEU A 207 -3.73 -0.24 -16.63
C LEU A 207 -4.61 -0.97 -15.60
N GLY A 208 -4.43 -2.28 -15.43
CA GLY A 208 -5.13 -3.09 -14.43
C GLY A 208 -6.50 -3.58 -14.86
N CYS A 209 -6.83 -3.52 -16.15
CA CYS A 209 -8.08 -4.02 -16.69
C CYS A 209 -8.14 -5.56 -16.70
N ASP A 210 -9.36 -6.09 -16.68
CA ASP A 210 -9.62 -7.45 -17.11
C ASP A 210 -9.76 -7.44 -18.64
N VAL A 211 -8.98 -8.24 -19.35
CA VAL A 211 -8.82 -8.08 -20.81
C VAL A 211 -8.95 -9.42 -21.50
N SER A 212 -9.82 -9.48 -22.52
CA SER A 212 -9.93 -10.60 -23.44
C SER A 212 -9.77 -10.13 -24.88
N TYR A 213 -9.44 -11.08 -25.76
CA TYR A 213 -9.25 -10.85 -27.19
C TYR A 213 -10.12 -11.83 -27.97
N ILE A 214 -10.95 -11.31 -28.87
CA ILE A 214 -11.71 -12.11 -29.83
C ILE A 214 -10.90 -12.11 -31.12
N SER A 215 -10.44 -13.29 -31.55
CA SER A 215 -9.69 -13.45 -32.79
C SER A 215 -10.57 -13.12 -33.98
N SER A 216 -10.14 -12.14 -34.78
CA SER A 216 -10.61 -11.73 -36.11
C SER A 216 -12.09 -12.02 -36.41
N SER A 217 -12.93 -10.99 -36.41
CA SER A 217 -14.19 -11.08 -37.13
C SER A 217 -13.86 -11.02 -38.62
N GLY A 218 -14.32 -11.98 -39.42
CA GLY A 218 -14.31 -11.78 -40.87
C GLY A 218 -15.06 -10.50 -41.23
N ASP A 219 -14.84 -10.00 -42.45
CA ASP A 219 -15.31 -8.66 -42.86
C ASP A 219 -16.81 -8.61 -43.20
N THR A 220 -17.59 -9.61 -42.79
CA THR A 220 -19.04 -9.62 -42.97
C THR A 220 -19.76 -8.92 -41.81
N ILE A 221 -20.92 -8.32 -42.11
CA ILE A 221 -21.77 -7.66 -41.11
C ILE A 221 -22.21 -8.67 -40.03
N GLU A 222 -22.47 -9.91 -40.42
CA GLU A 222 -22.91 -10.99 -39.56
C GLU A 222 -21.82 -11.40 -38.55
N GLU A 223 -20.58 -11.55 -39.01
CA GLU A 223 -19.45 -11.89 -38.16
C GLU A 223 -19.14 -10.75 -37.18
N LEU A 224 -19.12 -9.50 -37.65
CA LEU A 224 -18.93 -8.34 -36.78
C LEU A 224 -20.01 -8.23 -35.71
N LYS A 225 -21.28 -8.45 -36.08
CA LYS A 225 -22.40 -8.48 -35.12
C LYS A 225 -22.22 -9.60 -34.09
N SER A 226 -21.72 -10.76 -34.51
CA SER A 226 -21.45 -11.88 -33.61
C SER A 226 -20.35 -11.52 -32.60
N SER A 227 -19.23 -10.96 -33.05
CA SER A 227 -18.12 -10.54 -32.19
C SER A 227 -18.53 -9.42 -31.21
N ILE A 228 -19.30 -8.43 -31.67
CA ILE A 228 -19.84 -7.39 -30.78
C ILE A 228 -20.76 -8.02 -29.74
N LYS A 229 -21.63 -8.96 -30.14
CA LYS A 229 -22.57 -9.64 -29.23
C LYS A 229 -21.84 -10.45 -28.16
N GLU A 230 -20.77 -11.14 -28.53
CA GLU A 230 -19.90 -11.86 -27.59
C GLU A 230 -19.20 -10.90 -26.60
N ALA A 231 -18.89 -9.68 -27.05
CA ALA A 231 -18.27 -8.63 -26.26
C ALA A 231 -19.23 -7.78 -25.41
N MET A 232 -20.55 -8.05 -25.40
CA MET A 232 -21.54 -7.15 -24.76
C MET A 232 -21.45 -7.05 -23.23
N ASP A 233 -20.77 -7.99 -22.56
CA ASP A 233 -20.48 -7.88 -21.12
C ASP A 233 -19.26 -6.98 -20.80
N ALA A 234 -18.58 -6.46 -21.83
CA ALA A 234 -17.46 -5.55 -21.67
C ALA A 234 -17.90 -4.16 -21.20
N ASP A 235 -17.01 -3.47 -20.47
CA ASP A 235 -17.14 -2.03 -20.21
C ASP A 235 -16.63 -1.20 -21.39
N LEU A 236 -15.68 -1.74 -22.15
CA LEU A 236 -15.06 -1.10 -23.29
C LEU A 236 -14.75 -2.14 -24.35
N ILE A 237 -15.22 -1.86 -25.57
CA ILE A 237 -14.86 -2.62 -26.76
C ILE A 237 -13.86 -1.78 -27.55
N LEU A 238 -12.69 -2.33 -27.85
CA LEU A 238 -11.68 -1.71 -28.69
C LEU A 238 -11.57 -2.47 -30.01
N THR A 239 -11.77 -1.75 -31.11
CA THR A 239 -11.59 -2.27 -32.46
C THR A 239 -10.31 -1.71 -33.05
N SER A 240 -9.48 -2.54 -33.68
CA SER A 240 -8.27 -2.09 -34.37
C SER A 240 -8.26 -2.60 -35.80
N GLY A 241 -8.49 -1.69 -36.76
CA GLY A 241 -8.84 -2.09 -38.12
C GLY A 241 -10.31 -2.43 -38.15
#